data_AF-A0A519HLR6-F1
#
_entry.id   AF-A0A519HLR6-F1
#
_cell.length_a   1.000
_cell.length_b   1.000
_cell.length_c   1.000
_cell.angle_alpha   90.00
_cell.angle_beta   90.00
_cell.angle_gamma   90.00
#
_symmetry.space_group_name_H-M   'P 1'
#
loop_
_entity.id
_entity.type
_entity.pdbx_description
1 polymer ?
#
loop_
_entity_poly.entity_id
_entity_poly.type
_entity_poly.pdbx_seq_one_letter_code
_entity_poly.pdbx_strand_id
1 'polypeptide(L)'
;MEHYRLRKYRGPETWARVQAAYVAGESAPSVARRFDVGLSNLRRRAMKEGWTRRCIADRLDLRPLRGGADDPSPAISMLDLEDLPETPHIAPKAALGKAVRRAAWLISQGQAAEATALLRAAEALERLGWAAEAG
;
A
#
# COMPACT_ATOMS: atom_id res chain seq x y z
N MET A 1 1.50 9.86 41.47
CA MET A 1 2.62 8.93 41.22
C MET A 1 3.18 9.24 39.85
N GLU A 2 4.28 10.00 39.82
CA GLU A 2 4.96 10.36 38.59
C GLU A 2 5.65 9.13 38.02
N HIS A 3 5.10 8.55 36.96
CA HIS A 3 5.77 7.50 36.21
C HIS A 3 6.88 8.13 35.36
N TYR A 4 8.02 8.42 35.98
CA TYR A 4 9.26 8.66 35.24
C TYR A 4 9.64 7.37 34.53
N ARG A 5 9.09 7.16 33.32
CA ARG A 5 9.54 6.11 32.41
C ARG A 5 11.00 6.41 32.12
N LEU A 6 11.91 5.75 32.85
CA LEU A 6 13.34 5.78 32.56
C LEU A 6 13.48 5.54 31.05
N ARG A 7 13.93 6.58 30.35
CA ARG A 7 14.14 6.50 28.91
C ARG A 7 15.26 5.48 28.72
N LYS A 8 14.91 4.26 28.31
CA LYS A 8 15.88 3.18 28.07
C LYS A 8 16.90 3.68 27.04
N TYR A 9 18.05 4.13 27.53
CA TYR A 9 19.15 4.56 26.69
C TYR A 9 19.93 3.31 26.31
N ARG A 10 20.17 3.13 25.01
CA ARG A 10 21.00 2.05 24.48
C ARG A 10 22.27 2.65 23.93
N GLY A 11 23.39 2.01 24.25
CA GLY A 11 24.70 2.44 23.79
C GLY A 11 24.83 2.40 22.25
N PRO A 12 25.83 3.07 21.69
CA PRO A 12 26.04 3.15 20.24
C PRO A 12 26.21 1.76 19.60
N GLU A 13 26.86 0.82 20.30
CA GLU A 13 27.03 -0.56 19.82
C GLU A 13 25.71 -1.30 19.62
N THR A 14 24.75 -1.13 20.53
CA THR A 14 23.41 -1.72 20.39
C THR A 14 22.71 -1.16 19.17
N TRP A 15 22.86 0.15 18.92
CA TRP A 15 22.25 0.80 17.77
C TRP A 15 22.89 0.38 16.45
N ALA A 16 24.20 0.08 16.42
CA ALA A 16 24.85 -0.49 15.24
C ALA A 16 24.27 -1.88 14.90
N ARG A 17 24.03 -2.73 15.91
CA ARG A 17 23.38 -4.05 15.72
C ARG A 17 21.92 -3.92 15.27
N VAL A 18 21.19 -2.96 15.84
CA VAL A 18 19.81 -2.62 15.44
C VAL A 18 19.78 -2.15 13.98
N GLN A 19 20.70 -1.28 13.58
CA GLN A 19 20.82 -0.81 12.21
C GLN A 19 21.08 -1.98 11.25
N ALA A 20 22.05 -2.83 11.56
CA ALA A 20 22.36 -4.00 10.74
C ALA A 20 21.14 -4.91 10.53
N ALA A 21 20.40 -5.21 11.59
CA ALA A 21 19.18 -6.03 11.51
C ALA A 21 18.06 -5.35 10.70
N TYR A 22 17.86 -4.04 10.91
CA TYR A 22 16.86 -3.27 10.20
C TYR A 22 17.16 -3.16 8.70
N VAL A 23 18.42 -2.90 8.36
CA VAL A 23 18.92 -2.81 6.98
C VAL A 23 18.87 -4.17 6.28
N ALA A 24 19.11 -5.27 7.01
CA ALA A 24 18.95 -6.63 6.49
C ALA A 24 17.49 -6.99 6.13
N GLY A 25 16.52 -6.12 6.43
CA GLY A 25 15.11 -6.29 6.08
C GLY A 25 14.25 -6.86 7.21
N GLU A 26 14.79 -7.02 8.43
CA GLU A 26 13.97 -7.43 9.57
C GLU A 26 12.94 -6.33 9.91
N SER A 27 11.71 -6.73 10.22
CA SER A 27 10.63 -5.77 10.48
C SER A 27 10.91 -4.91 11.72
N ALA A 28 10.57 -3.61 11.65
CA ALA A 28 10.70 -2.67 12.77
C ALA A 28 10.17 -3.19 14.12
N PRO A 29 8.97 -3.81 14.23
CA PRO A 29 8.48 -4.35 15.50
C PRO A 29 9.24 -5.60 15.98
N SER A 30 9.85 -6.38 15.09
CA SER A 30 10.71 -7.51 15.49
C SER A 30 12.02 -7.01 16.08
N VAL A 31 12.70 -6.11 15.37
CA VAL A 31 13.95 -5.47 15.83
C VAL A 31 13.73 -4.72 17.15
N ALA A 32 12.62 -3.99 17.29
CA ALA A 32 12.28 -3.28 18.52
C ALA A 32 12.16 -4.22 19.74
N ARG A 33 11.52 -5.39 19.56
CA ARG A 33 11.40 -6.40 20.63
C ARG A 33 12.74 -7.06 20.94
N ARG A 34 13.51 -7.42 19.91
CA ARG A 34 14.78 -8.14 20.05
C ARG A 34 15.86 -7.33 20.77
N PHE A 35 15.92 -6.02 20.52
CA PHE A 35 16.92 -5.13 21.13
C PHE A 35 16.36 -4.26 22.27
N ASP A 36 15.10 -4.48 22.65
CA ASP A 36 14.38 -3.72 23.67
C ASP A 36 14.52 -2.19 23.47
N VAL A 37 14.26 -1.76 22.23
CA VAL A 37 14.23 -0.35 21.82
C VAL A 37 12.81 0.08 21.48
N GLY A 38 12.47 1.33 21.78
CA GLY A 38 11.17 1.87 21.44
C GLY A 38 10.97 1.99 19.93
N LEU A 39 9.87 1.45 19.40
CA LEU A 39 9.54 1.46 17.97
C LEU A 39 9.55 2.87 17.37
N SER A 40 9.00 3.86 18.08
CA SER A 40 8.98 5.26 17.63
C SER A 40 10.39 5.88 17.57
N ASN A 41 11.29 5.48 18.47
CA ASN A 41 12.67 5.93 18.47
C ASN A 41 13.44 5.30 17.30
N LEU A 42 13.24 3.99 17.07
CA LEU A 42 13.79 3.27 15.92
C LEU A 42 13.38 3.93 14.60
N ARG A 43 12.09 4.21 14.40
CA ARG A 43 11.59 4.85 13.17
C ARG A 43 12.16 6.26 12.97
N ARG A 44 12.19 7.08 14.03
CA ARG A 44 12.75 8.44 13.97
C ARG A 44 14.24 8.41 13.62
N ARG A 45 14.99 7.48 14.20
CA ARG A 45 16.41 7.30 13.92
C ARG A 45 16.65 6.79 12.51
N ALA A 46 15.86 5.81 12.06
CA ALA A 46 15.92 5.28 10.70
C ALA A 46 15.64 6.36 9.64
N MET A 47 14.70 7.28 9.89
CA MET A 47 14.48 8.44 9.00
C MET A 47 15.65 9.42 9.03
N LYS A 48 16.16 9.77 10.23
CA LYS A 48 17.25 10.76 10.38
C LYS A 48 18.57 10.27 9.78
N GLU A 49 18.89 8.99 9.95
CA GLU A 49 20.14 8.39 9.48
C GLU A 49 20.01 7.71 8.10
N GLY A 50 18.81 7.74 7.51
CA GLY A 50 18.56 7.22 6.16
C GLY A 50 18.66 5.69 6.06
N TRP A 51 18.21 4.95 7.08
CA TRP A 51 18.19 3.48 7.06
C TRP A 51 16.98 2.90 6.31
N THR A 52 16.16 3.74 5.69
CA THR A 52 15.01 3.29 4.89
C THR A 52 15.48 2.66 3.59
N ARG A 53 14.73 1.68 3.07
CA ARG A 53 15.05 1.01 1.79
C ARG A 53 15.30 2.02 0.67
N ARG A 54 14.49 3.09 0.63
CA ARG A 54 14.64 4.19 -0.34
C ARG A 54 15.99 4.90 -0.22
N CYS A 55 16.37 5.36 0.97
CA CYS A 55 17.65 6.05 1.17
C CYS A 55 18.87 5.14 0.91
N ILE A 56 18.74 3.84 1.17
CA ILE A 56 19.80 2.86 0.88
C ILE A 56 19.92 2.64 -0.63
N ALA A 57 18.80 2.51 -1.35
CA ALA A 57 18.77 2.41 -2.80
C ALA A 57 19.39 3.67 -3.46
N ASP A 58 19.02 4.87 -2.98
CA ASP A 58 19.59 6.14 -3.44
C ASP A 58 21.12 6.19 -3.22
N ARG A 59 21.62 5.68 -2.07
CA ARG A 59 23.06 5.69 -1.74
C ARG A 59 23.87 4.67 -2.55
N LEU A 60 23.32 3.49 -2.77
CA LEU A 60 24.03 2.41 -3.47
C LEU A 60 24.02 2.61 -5.00
N ASP A 61 23.42 3.70 -5.49
CA ASP A 61 23.06 3.92 -6.91
C ASP A 61 22.39 2.68 -7.53
N LEU A 62 21.75 1.88 -6.65
CA LEU A 62 20.83 0.84 -7.01
C LEU A 62 19.53 1.55 -7.31
N ARG A 63 19.53 2.41 -8.34
CA ARG A 63 18.30 2.80 -9.01
C ARG A 63 17.60 1.48 -9.30
N PRO A 64 16.43 1.22 -8.69
CA PRO A 64 15.66 0.07 -9.08
C PRO A 64 15.50 0.20 -10.59
N LEU A 65 15.87 -0.84 -11.34
CA LEU A 65 15.40 -1.00 -12.70
C LEU A 65 13.88 -1.06 -12.58
N ARG A 66 13.25 0.11 -12.66
CA ARG A 66 11.82 0.41 -12.85
C ARG A 66 10.88 -0.74 -12.42
N GLY A 67 10.25 -0.62 -11.23
CA GLY A 67 9.15 -1.52 -10.85
C GLY A 67 9.15 -2.08 -9.41
N GLY A 68 9.56 -1.29 -8.41
CA GLY A 68 9.31 -1.68 -7.02
C GLY A 68 7.81 -1.63 -6.70
N ALA A 69 7.30 -2.56 -5.90
CA ALA A 69 5.85 -2.70 -5.60
C ALA A 69 5.20 -1.45 -4.93
N ASP A 70 6.01 -0.50 -4.45
CA ASP A 70 5.57 0.77 -3.86
C ASP A 70 5.84 1.99 -4.78
N ASP A 71 6.48 1.81 -5.95
CA ASP A 71 6.55 2.88 -6.95
C ASP A 71 5.17 2.99 -7.61
N PRO A 72 4.60 4.20 -7.75
CA PRO A 72 3.52 4.38 -8.70
C PRO A 72 4.06 3.87 -10.04
N SER A 73 3.36 2.89 -10.62
CA SER A 73 3.77 2.32 -11.91
C SER A 73 4.12 3.48 -12.84
N PRO A 74 5.24 3.42 -13.59
CA PRO A 74 5.57 4.46 -14.57
C PRO A 74 4.45 4.67 -15.60
N ALA A 75 3.49 3.74 -15.69
CA ALA A 75 2.24 3.92 -16.40
C ALA A 75 1.41 5.10 -15.85
N ILE A 76 1.35 5.34 -14.53
CA ILE A 76 0.58 6.44 -13.94
C ILE A 76 1.24 7.80 -14.19
N SER A 77 2.58 7.87 -14.25
CA SER A 77 3.29 9.14 -14.50
C SER A 77 3.43 9.50 -15.98
N MET A 78 3.20 8.56 -16.90
CA MET A 78 3.14 8.81 -18.36
C MET A 78 1.72 8.88 -18.90
N LEU A 79 0.70 8.68 -18.07
CA LEU A 79 -0.64 9.06 -18.44
C LEU A 79 -0.71 10.59 -18.40
N ASP A 80 -0.46 11.21 -19.55
CA ASP A 80 -1.16 12.44 -19.87
C ASP A 80 -2.63 12.18 -19.53
N LEU A 81 -3.18 12.97 -18.62
CA LEU A 81 -4.55 12.79 -18.14
C LEU A 81 -5.57 12.85 -19.30
N GLU A 82 -5.13 13.36 -20.45
CA GLU A 82 -5.86 13.49 -21.71
C GLU A 82 -5.76 12.28 -22.65
N ASP A 83 -4.85 11.33 -22.40
CA ASP A 83 -4.59 10.16 -23.27
C ASP A 83 -4.92 8.81 -22.59
N LEU A 84 -5.56 8.88 -21.41
CA LEU A 84 -6.31 7.74 -20.89
C LEU A 84 -7.33 7.35 -21.96
N PRO A 85 -7.43 6.06 -22.38
CA PRO A 85 -8.54 5.65 -23.21
C PRO A 85 -9.79 6.03 -22.44
N GLU A 86 -10.54 7.01 -22.98
CA GLU A 86 -11.76 7.53 -22.38
C GLU A 86 -12.54 6.32 -21.91
N THR A 87 -12.64 6.14 -20.59
CA THR A 87 -13.20 4.92 -20.02
C THR A 87 -14.52 4.71 -20.73
N PRO A 88 -14.71 3.61 -21.49
CA PRO A 88 -15.87 3.51 -22.35
C PRO A 88 -17.07 3.72 -21.45
N HIS A 89 -17.83 4.79 -21.71
CA HIS A 89 -18.92 5.18 -20.86
C HIS A 89 -20.02 4.14 -21.03
N ILE A 90 -19.93 3.06 -20.25
CA ILE A 90 -20.89 1.97 -20.29
C ILE A 90 -22.13 2.47 -19.56
N ALA A 91 -23.24 2.59 -20.29
CA ALA A 91 -24.53 2.90 -19.69
C ALA A 91 -24.77 1.99 -18.46
N PRO A 92 -25.21 2.52 -17.31
CA PRO A 92 -25.31 1.78 -16.05
C PRO A 92 -26.01 0.40 -16.18
N LYS A 93 -27.10 0.36 -16.95
CA LYS A 93 -27.84 -0.88 -17.25
C LYS A 93 -27.00 -1.94 -18.00
N ALA A 94 -26.15 -1.52 -18.92
CA ALA A 94 -25.24 -2.40 -19.64
C ALA A 94 -24.08 -2.87 -18.75
N ALA A 95 -23.64 -2.06 -17.77
CA ALA A 95 -22.64 -2.44 -16.77
C ALA A 95 -23.17 -3.55 -15.85
N LEU A 96 -24.42 -3.43 -15.38
CA LEU A 96 -25.07 -4.45 -14.55
C LEU A 96 -25.15 -5.80 -15.28
N GLY A 97 -25.58 -5.81 -16.54
CA GLY A 97 -25.66 -7.04 -17.35
C GLY A 97 -24.30 -7.70 -17.63
N LYS A 98 -23.21 -6.93 -17.65
CA LYS A 98 -21.84 -7.48 -17.71
C LYS A 98 -21.41 -8.01 -16.34
N ALA A 99 -21.75 -7.29 -15.26
CA ALA A 99 -21.40 -7.67 -13.90
C ALA A 99 -22.03 -9.00 -13.50
N VAL A 100 -23.32 -9.20 -13.80
CA VAL A 100 -24.04 -10.45 -13.52
C VAL A 100 -23.42 -11.65 -14.25
N ARG A 101 -23.09 -11.51 -15.53
CA ARG A 101 -22.41 -12.58 -16.29
C ARG A 101 -21.05 -12.93 -15.71
N ARG A 102 -20.28 -11.93 -15.28
CA ARG A 102 -18.98 -12.14 -14.65
C ARG A 102 -19.11 -12.78 -13.26
N ALA A 103 -20.09 -12.35 -12.47
CA ALA A 103 -20.38 -12.94 -11.16
C ALA A 103 -20.79 -14.42 -11.29
N ALA A 104 -21.63 -14.76 -12.27
CA ALA A 104 -22.00 -16.16 -12.55
C ALA A 104 -20.78 -17.02 -12.91
N TRP A 105 -19.84 -16.48 -13.71
CA TRP A 105 -18.58 -17.16 -14.00
C TRP A 105 -17.69 -17.30 -12.76
N LEU A 106 -17.59 -16.28 -11.89
CA LEU A 106 -16.80 -16.35 -10.65
C LEU A 106 -17.38 -17.38 -9.66
N ILE A 107 -18.71 -17.50 -9.60
CA ILE A 107 -19.39 -18.50 -8.76
C ILE A 107 -19.06 -19.91 -9.24
N SER A 108 -19.01 -20.16 -10.56
CA SER A 108 -18.64 -21.50 -11.07
C SER A 108 -17.19 -21.88 -10.78
N GLN A 109 -16.33 -20.91 -10.47
CA GLN A 109 -14.93 -21.11 -10.04
C GLN A 109 -14.77 -21.17 -8.51
N GLY A 110 -15.86 -21.13 -7.74
CA GLY A 110 -15.82 -21.12 -6.28
C GLY A 110 -15.40 -19.76 -5.66
N GLN A 111 -15.30 -18.70 -6.47
CA GLN A 111 -14.89 -17.37 -6.03
C GLN A 111 -16.11 -16.51 -5.61
N ALA A 112 -16.90 -17.00 -4.65
CA ALA A 112 -18.15 -16.35 -4.23
C ALA A 112 -17.95 -14.95 -3.61
N ALA A 113 -16.82 -14.72 -2.94
CA ALA A 113 -16.49 -13.43 -2.34
C ALA A 113 -16.27 -12.34 -3.40
N GLU A 114 -15.51 -12.65 -4.46
CA GLU A 114 -15.25 -11.74 -5.58
C GLU A 114 -16.53 -11.46 -6.38
N ALA A 115 -17.37 -12.48 -6.59
CA ALA A 115 -18.66 -12.32 -7.24
C ALA A 115 -19.57 -11.33 -6.46
N THR A 116 -19.59 -11.45 -5.12
CA THR A 116 -20.39 -10.58 -4.25
C THR A 116 -19.87 -9.13 -4.28
N ALA A 117 -18.56 -8.94 -4.17
CA ALA A 117 -17.95 -7.61 -4.23
C ALA A 117 -18.25 -6.91 -5.57
N LEU A 118 -18.18 -7.65 -6.67
CA LEU A 118 -18.45 -7.14 -8.01
C LEU A 118 -19.92 -6.74 -8.21
N LEU A 119 -20.87 -7.52 -7.69
CA LEU A 119 -22.29 -7.16 -7.73
C LEU A 119 -22.60 -5.91 -6.90
N ARG A 120 -22.00 -5.78 -5.70
CA ARG A 120 -22.14 -4.59 -4.85
C ARG A 120 -21.57 -3.33 -5.50
N ALA A 121 -20.45 -3.46 -6.20
CA ALA A 121 -19.86 -2.34 -6.94
C ALA A 121 -20.78 -1.89 -8.08
N ALA A 122 -21.39 -2.83 -8.82
CA ALA A 122 -22.33 -2.53 -9.89
C ALA A 122 -23.61 -1.84 -9.37
N GLU A 123 -24.18 -2.32 -8.26
CA GLU A 123 -25.34 -1.71 -7.59
C GLU A 123 -25.04 -0.28 -7.12
N ALA A 124 -23.85 -0.04 -6.55
CA ALA A 124 -23.43 1.29 -6.13
C ALA A 124 -23.32 2.26 -7.31
N LEU A 125 -22.79 1.81 -8.45
CA LEU A 125 -22.70 2.62 -9.68
C LEU A 125 -24.06 2.95 -10.27
N GLU A 126 -25.00 2.00 -10.25
CA GLU A 126 -26.38 2.22 -10.70
C GLU A 126 -27.07 3.31 -9.86
N ARG A 127 -26.93 3.23 -8.53
CA ARG A 127 -27.47 4.23 -7.60
C ARG A 127 -26.88 5.63 -7.82
N LEU A 128 -25.59 5.71 -8.12
CA LEU A 128 -24.92 6.98 -8.42
C LEU A 128 -25.31 7.53 -9.80
N GLY A 129 -25.50 6.65 -10.80
CA GLY A 129 -25.98 7.04 -12.13
C GLY A 129 -27.38 7.64 -12.09
N TRP A 130 -28.30 7.07 -11.31
CA TRP A 130 -29.63 7.65 -11.11
C TRP A 130 -29.63 8.98 -10.35
N ALA A 131 -28.67 9.19 -9.44
CA ALA A 131 -28.55 10.46 -8.73
C ALA A 131 -28.02 11.59 -9.63
N ALA A 132 -27.25 11.26 -10.67
CA ALA A 132 -26.73 12.22 -11.64
C ALA A 132 -27.76 12.63 -12.71
N GLU A 133 -28.76 11.78 -13.01
CA GLU A 133 -29.83 12.11 -13.97
C GLU A 133 -31.03 12.84 -13.35
N ALA A 134 -31.11 12.94 -12.02
CA ALA A 134 -32.24 13.53 -11.29
C ALA A 134 -32.03 14.98 -10.80
N GLY A 135 -30.90 15.61 -11.13
CA GLY A 135 -30.56 17.01 -10.80
C GLY A 135 -30.34 17.84 -12.04
#